data_AF-A0A933EKN2-F1
#
_entry.id   AF-A0A933EKN2-F1
#
_cell.length_a   1.000
_cell.length_b   1.000
_cell.length_c   1.000
_cell.angle_alpha   90.00
_cell.angle_beta   90.00
_cell.angle_gamma   90.00
#
_symmetry.space_group_name_H-M   'P 1'
#
loop_
_entity.id
_entity.type
_entity.pdbx_description
1 polymer ?
#
loop_
_entity_poly.entity_id
_entity_poly.type
_entity_poly.pdbx_seq_one_letter_code
_entity_poly.pdbx_strand_id
1 'polypeptide(L)'
;MNVRTIRYILPVAVALVFSGVVLAATASRASAQCGSQASSCKNCHEVQAKDPVNNDGNPWHQSHAFGDFCANCHGGNVQATDETAAHTGMVPALSDLKTNCGACHPDDLQQRGDVYAKILGVTVDAGAASPPPTGGGDSTPPGSSGGAPAAPPASSIVVSDSAVIDYAQRNDQQQSGLPNINWGDAIVVALIVAVIAGGGAFVYWNERRRRGPQAAPTAATSGATPARLEDYPPEVLAMLPLLAKLNPVGLHALRRLLDNPDSAAELLHSLSRLDPELVRRIRALDRDSRALLMGLAGD
;
A
#
# COMPACT_ATOMS: atom_id res chain seq x y z
N MET A 1 -10.86 -26.56 -42.09
CA MET A 1 -11.21 -26.71 -40.66
C MET A 1 -12.22 -27.85 -40.55
N ASN A 2 -11.94 -28.90 -39.76
CA ASN A 2 -12.79 -30.09 -39.75
C ASN A 2 -14.15 -29.81 -39.09
N VAL A 3 -15.22 -30.43 -39.60
CA VAL A 3 -16.60 -30.30 -39.07
C VAL A 3 -16.68 -30.64 -37.58
N ARG A 4 -15.83 -31.57 -37.12
CA ARG A 4 -15.67 -31.90 -35.70
C ARG A 4 -15.14 -30.72 -34.89
N THR A 5 -14.15 -29.99 -35.40
CA THR A 5 -13.55 -28.83 -34.75
C THR A 5 -14.55 -27.67 -34.66
N ILE A 6 -15.35 -27.46 -35.71
CA ILE A 6 -16.41 -26.42 -35.73
C ILE A 6 -17.50 -26.71 -34.67
N ARG A 7 -17.83 -28.00 -34.48
CA ARG A 7 -18.83 -28.43 -33.48
C ARG A 7 -18.46 -28.10 -32.03
N TYR A 8 -17.17 -28.06 -31.70
CA TYR A 8 -16.70 -27.72 -30.35
C TYR A 8 -16.45 -26.22 -30.17
N ILE A 9 -16.05 -25.51 -31.23
CA ILE A 9 -15.75 -24.07 -31.15
C ILE A 9 -17.04 -23.24 -31.06
N LEU A 10 -18.09 -23.63 -31.78
CA LEU A 10 -19.34 -22.88 -31.84
C LEU A 10 -20.01 -22.67 -30.45
N PRO A 11 -20.22 -23.70 -29.60
CA PRO A 11 -20.84 -23.48 -28.29
C PRO A 11 -19.96 -22.65 -27.35
N VAL A 12 -18.63 -22.77 -27.43
CA VAL A 12 -17.70 -21.97 -26.62
C VAL A 12 -17.73 -20.50 -27.02
N ALA A 13 -17.74 -20.22 -28.33
CA ALA A 13 -17.87 -18.86 -28.84
C ALA A 13 -19.22 -18.23 -28.45
N VAL A 14 -20.31 -18.98 -28.55
CA VAL A 14 -21.64 -18.51 -28.13
C VAL A 14 -21.69 -18.25 -26.62
N ALA A 15 -21.12 -19.13 -25.80
CA ALA A 15 -21.06 -18.95 -24.36
C ALA A 15 -20.23 -17.72 -23.96
N LEU A 16 -19.12 -17.45 -24.65
CA LEU A 16 -18.29 -16.26 -24.42
C LEU A 16 -19.01 -14.97 -24.79
N VAL A 17 -19.67 -14.93 -25.95
CA VAL A 17 -20.45 -13.76 -26.38
C VAL A 17 -21.62 -13.51 -25.42
N PHE A 18 -22.35 -14.56 -25.04
CA PHE A 18 -23.46 -14.44 -24.11
C PHE A 18 -23.00 -13.95 -22.73
N SER A 19 -21.88 -14.48 -22.22
CA SER A 19 -21.28 -14.01 -20.96
C SER A 19 -20.85 -12.55 -21.04
N GLY A 20 -20.28 -12.12 -22.17
CA GLY A 20 -19.91 -10.72 -22.41
C GLY A 20 -21.12 -9.78 -22.42
N VAL A 21 -22.23 -10.19 -23.05
CA VAL A 21 -23.48 -9.41 -23.08
C VAL A 21 -24.11 -9.32 -21.69
N VAL A 22 -24.16 -10.42 -20.94
CA VAL A 22 -24.70 -10.41 -19.56
C VAL A 22 -23.85 -9.50 -18.67
N LEU A 23 -22.52 -9.60 -18.73
CA LEU A 23 -21.61 -8.75 -17.95
C LEU A 23 -21.75 -7.27 -18.32
N ALA A 24 -21.92 -6.95 -19.60
CA ALA A 24 -22.13 -5.57 -20.06
C ALA A 24 -23.51 -5.03 -19.66
N ALA A 25 -24.55 -5.86 -19.65
CA ALA A 25 -25.91 -5.46 -19.28
C ALA A 25 -26.07 -5.29 -17.75
N THR A 26 -25.29 -6.02 -16.95
CA THR A 26 -25.24 -5.84 -15.48
C THR A 26 -24.13 -4.90 -15.04
N ALA A 27 -23.35 -4.34 -15.98
CA ALA A 27 -22.41 -3.29 -15.66
C ALA A 27 -23.21 -2.04 -15.31
N SER A 28 -23.30 -1.75 -14.01
CA SER A 28 -23.68 -0.42 -13.53
C SER A 28 -22.83 0.62 -14.26
N ARG A 29 -23.42 1.76 -14.65
CA ARG A 29 -22.63 2.88 -15.16
C ARG A 29 -21.56 3.19 -14.11
N ALA A 30 -20.31 2.91 -14.43
CA ALA A 30 -19.21 3.47 -13.69
C ALA A 30 -19.37 4.99 -13.83
N SER A 31 -19.73 5.66 -12.75
CA SER A 31 -19.59 7.11 -12.61
C SER A 31 -18.10 7.43 -12.60
N ALA A 32 -17.45 7.25 -13.74
CA ALA A 32 -16.14 7.79 -14.02
C ALA A 32 -16.32 9.30 -14.22
N GLN A 33 -16.45 10.02 -13.10
CA GLN A 33 -16.13 11.43 -12.98
C GLN A 33 -15.01 11.58 -11.95
N CYS A 34 -13.89 10.93 -12.24
CA CYS A 34 -12.61 11.45 -11.78
C CYS A 34 -12.30 12.69 -12.62
N GLY A 35 -12.76 13.86 -12.17
CA GLY A 35 -12.04 15.12 -12.39
C GLY A 35 -10.96 15.34 -11.32
N SER A 36 -11.21 14.89 -10.10
CA SER A 36 -10.26 14.72 -8.99
C SER A 36 -11.09 14.25 -7.79
N GLN A 37 -10.90 13.03 -7.28
CA GLN A 37 -11.29 12.55 -5.94
C GLN A 37 -12.18 13.50 -5.10
N ALA A 38 -13.40 13.82 -5.54
CA ALA A 38 -14.21 14.84 -4.88
C ALA A 38 -15.14 14.11 -3.92
N SER A 39 -14.98 14.41 -2.64
CA SER A 39 -15.80 13.93 -1.55
C SER A 39 -17.27 14.16 -1.84
N SER A 40 -18.10 13.35 -1.20
CA SER A 40 -19.54 13.60 -1.14
C SER A 40 -19.85 15.03 -0.66
N CYS A 41 -19.03 15.58 0.25
CA CYS A 41 -19.12 16.96 0.71
C CYS A 41 -19.02 17.95 -0.46
N LYS A 42 -17.92 17.91 -1.24
CA LYS A 42 -17.71 18.83 -2.36
C LYS A 42 -18.75 18.64 -3.47
N ASN A 43 -19.18 17.41 -3.71
CA ASN A 43 -20.24 17.14 -4.68
C ASN A 43 -21.59 17.76 -4.27
N CYS A 44 -21.99 17.67 -3.00
CA CYS A 44 -23.25 18.25 -2.54
C CYS A 44 -23.17 19.78 -2.35
N HIS A 45 -22.11 20.27 -1.70
CA HIS A 45 -22.00 21.68 -1.33
C HIS A 45 -21.58 22.56 -2.49
N GLU A 46 -20.64 22.11 -3.33
CA GLU A 46 -20.04 22.94 -4.37
C GLU A 46 -20.61 22.65 -5.76
N VAL A 47 -20.69 21.36 -6.15
CA VAL A 47 -21.19 20.99 -7.49
C VAL A 47 -22.70 21.14 -7.57
N GLN A 48 -23.44 20.67 -6.57
CA GLN A 48 -24.89 20.83 -6.49
C GLN A 48 -25.32 22.15 -5.84
N ALA A 49 -24.37 22.96 -5.36
CA ALA A 49 -24.60 24.27 -4.77
C ALA A 49 -25.64 24.29 -3.63
N LYS A 50 -25.67 23.23 -2.80
CA LYS A 50 -26.60 23.17 -1.66
C LYS A 50 -26.27 24.18 -0.58
N ASP A 51 -24.99 24.34 -0.30
CA ASP A 51 -24.42 25.36 0.61
C ASP A 51 -22.95 25.56 0.22
N PRO A 52 -22.68 26.31 -0.87
CA PRO A 52 -21.36 26.46 -1.43
C PRO A 52 -20.53 27.45 -0.60
N VAL A 53 -19.35 27.01 -0.16
CA VAL A 53 -18.43 27.79 0.67
C VAL A 53 -17.15 28.19 -0.05
N ASN A 54 -16.79 27.56 -1.17
CA ASN A 54 -15.54 27.92 -1.88
C ASN A 54 -15.51 29.37 -2.36
N ASN A 55 -16.67 29.99 -2.59
CA ASN A 55 -16.82 31.36 -3.08
C ASN A 55 -17.71 32.22 -2.16
N ASP A 56 -17.82 31.88 -0.87
CA ASP A 56 -18.65 32.59 0.11
C ASP A 56 -18.11 33.97 0.52
N GLY A 57 -16.92 34.35 0.03
CA GLY A 57 -16.25 35.59 0.41
C GLY A 57 -15.43 35.48 1.69
N ASN A 58 -15.43 34.33 2.39
CA ASN A 58 -14.65 34.09 3.59
C ASN A 58 -13.19 33.74 3.23
N PRO A 59 -12.20 34.53 3.69
CA PRO A 59 -10.78 34.24 3.44
C PRO A 59 -10.32 32.86 3.96
N TRP A 60 -10.98 32.33 4.99
CA TRP A 60 -10.69 31.00 5.53
C TRP A 60 -11.02 29.90 4.53
N HIS A 61 -12.24 29.88 3.97
CA HIS A 61 -12.61 28.89 2.97
C HIS A 61 -11.80 29.09 1.68
N GLN A 62 -11.62 30.32 1.21
CA GLN A 62 -10.82 30.57 -0.01
C GLN A 62 -9.39 30.04 0.08
N SER A 63 -8.76 30.12 1.26
CA SER A 63 -7.39 29.64 1.46
C SER A 63 -7.27 28.10 1.54
N HIS A 64 -8.36 27.38 1.77
CA HIS A 64 -8.35 25.92 1.97
C HIS A 64 -9.28 25.15 0.99
N ALA A 65 -10.08 25.85 0.21
CA ALA A 65 -11.00 25.34 -0.81
C ALA A 65 -10.31 24.85 -2.10
N PHE A 66 -9.00 25.10 -2.23
CA PHE A 66 -8.21 24.69 -3.40
C PHE A 66 -8.18 23.16 -3.57
N GLY A 67 -8.35 22.41 -2.48
CA GLY A 67 -8.46 20.95 -2.50
C GLY A 67 -9.83 20.46 -2.04
N ASP A 68 -9.90 19.15 -1.80
CA ASP A 68 -11.07 18.49 -1.22
C ASP A 68 -10.78 18.09 0.23
N PHE A 69 -10.74 19.11 1.10
CA PHE A 69 -10.32 18.96 2.49
C PHE A 69 -11.44 19.26 3.49
N CYS A 70 -12.70 19.26 3.06
CA CYS A 70 -13.85 19.60 3.89
C CYS A 70 -13.85 18.80 5.21
N ALA A 71 -13.62 17.49 5.11
CA ALA A 71 -13.60 16.62 6.28
C ALA A 71 -12.38 16.77 7.19
N ASN A 72 -11.28 17.35 6.70
CA ASN A 72 -10.12 17.62 7.55
C ASN A 72 -10.44 18.69 8.60
N CYS A 73 -11.37 19.60 8.30
CA CYS A 73 -11.78 20.66 9.22
C CYS A 73 -13.11 20.35 9.92
N HIS A 74 -14.04 19.72 9.21
CA HIS A 74 -15.40 19.48 9.68
C HIS A 74 -15.68 18.04 10.08
N GLY A 75 -14.76 17.10 9.86
CA GLY A 75 -15.03 15.66 10.04
C GLY A 75 -16.03 15.11 9.02
N GLY A 76 -16.81 14.10 9.41
CA GLY A 76 -17.79 13.47 8.54
C GLY A 76 -17.22 12.38 7.62
N ASN A 77 -18.10 11.75 6.85
CA ASN A 77 -17.77 10.65 5.94
C ASN A 77 -17.82 11.11 4.47
N VAL A 78 -16.64 11.36 3.92
CA VAL A 78 -16.43 11.81 2.53
C VAL A 78 -16.85 10.82 1.45
N GLN A 79 -17.13 9.56 1.81
CA GLN A 79 -17.54 8.50 0.88
C GLN A 79 -19.06 8.24 0.91
N ALA A 80 -19.76 8.72 1.95
CA ALA A 80 -21.19 8.50 2.07
C ALA A 80 -21.97 9.41 1.12
N THR A 81 -22.86 8.83 0.32
CA THR A 81 -23.73 9.56 -0.61
C THR A 81 -25.06 9.99 0.02
N ASP A 82 -25.39 9.44 1.18
CA ASP A 82 -26.49 9.89 2.03
C ASP A 82 -26.03 11.04 2.94
N GLU A 83 -26.85 12.08 3.07
CA GLU A 83 -26.53 13.28 3.84
C GLU A 83 -26.30 12.98 5.33
N THR A 84 -27.16 12.13 5.92
CA THR A 84 -27.06 11.82 7.35
C THR A 84 -25.80 11.02 7.64
N ALA A 85 -25.48 10.04 6.81
CA ALA A 85 -24.26 9.26 6.90
C ALA A 85 -23.01 10.11 6.63
N ALA A 86 -23.07 11.05 5.67
CA ALA A 86 -21.97 11.98 5.38
C ALA A 86 -21.70 12.93 6.55
N HIS A 87 -22.74 13.38 7.25
CA HIS A 87 -22.62 14.30 8.39
C HIS A 87 -22.34 13.60 9.72
N THR A 88 -22.30 12.27 9.76
CA THR A 88 -22.01 11.53 10.99
C THR A 88 -20.58 11.78 11.47
N GLY A 89 -20.44 12.27 12.71
CA GLY A 89 -19.14 12.62 13.29
C GLY A 89 -18.58 13.97 12.83
N MET A 90 -19.40 14.82 12.21
CA MET A 90 -19.00 16.19 11.95
C MET A 90 -18.81 16.98 13.24
N VAL A 91 -17.83 17.88 13.23
CA VAL A 91 -17.50 18.78 14.33
C VAL A 91 -17.51 20.23 13.85
N PRO A 92 -17.71 21.20 14.75
CA PRO A 92 -17.52 22.60 14.42
C PRO A 92 -16.11 22.84 13.87
N ALA A 93 -16.00 23.71 12.86
CA ALA A 93 -14.69 24.10 12.34
C ALA A 93 -13.82 24.64 13.48
N LEU A 94 -12.52 24.29 13.46
CA LEU A 94 -11.54 24.71 14.45
C LEU A 94 -11.73 24.17 15.88
N SER A 95 -12.63 23.20 16.10
CA SER A 95 -12.83 22.61 17.44
C SER A 95 -11.62 21.84 17.97
N ASP A 96 -10.74 21.38 17.08
CA ASP A 96 -9.47 20.72 17.40
C ASP A 96 -8.42 21.04 16.32
N LEU A 97 -7.70 22.14 16.51
CA LEU A 97 -6.63 22.57 15.58
C LEU A 97 -5.56 21.50 15.40
N LYS A 98 -5.18 20.81 16.48
CA LYS A 98 -4.07 19.85 16.44
C LYS A 98 -4.43 18.65 15.58
N THR A 99 -5.63 18.11 15.74
CA THR A 99 -6.10 16.98 14.95
C THR A 99 -6.36 17.37 13.49
N ASN A 100 -6.93 18.55 13.26
CA ASN A 100 -7.41 18.96 11.94
C ASN A 100 -6.33 19.58 11.05
N CYS A 101 -5.34 20.27 11.65
CA CYS A 101 -4.36 21.07 10.92
C CYS A 101 -2.90 20.64 11.19
N GLY A 102 -2.63 19.97 12.31
CA GLY A 102 -1.25 19.66 12.76
C GLY A 102 -0.47 18.74 11.82
N ALA A 103 -1.13 18.00 10.93
CA ALA A 103 -0.47 17.18 9.92
C ALA A 103 0.22 18.00 8.83
N CYS A 104 -0.31 19.19 8.51
CA CYS A 104 0.24 20.08 7.49
C CYS A 104 1.00 21.27 8.09
N HIS A 105 0.63 21.66 9.31
CA HIS A 105 1.18 22.80 10.04
C HIS A 105 1.76 22.38 11.39
N PRO A 106 2.77 21.51 11.44
CA PRO A 106 3.32 21.04 12.72
C PRO A 106 4.04 22.16 13.50
N ASP A 107 4.67 23.10 12.78
CA ASP A 107 5.56 24.09 13.38
C ASP A 107 4.90 25.45 13.62
N ASP A 108 3.82 25.76 12.90
CA ASP A 108 3.16 27.07 12.91
C ASP A 108 1.64 27.00 13.18
N LEU A 109 1.18 25.86 13.71
CA LEU A 109 -0.23 25.58 14.01
C LEU A 109 -0.94 26.72 14.75
N GLN A 110 -0.39 27.11 15.91
CA GLN A 110 -1.02 28.12 16.76
C GLN A 110 -1.05 29.49 16.08
N GLN A 111 0.08 29.88 15.48
CA GLN A 111 0.21 31.18 14.81
C GLN A 111 -0.82 31.32 13.68
N ARG A 112 -1.06 30.25 12.91
CA ARG A 112 -2.09 30.23 11.86
C ARG A 112 -3.50 30.19 12.44
N GLY A 113 -3.71 29.36 13.48
CA GLY A 113 -4.98 29.26 14.20
C GLY A 113 -5.47 30.63 14.69
N ASP A 114 -4.58 31.42 15.31
CA ASP A 114 -4.90 32.73 15.87
C ASP A 114 -5.37 33.75 14.82
N VAL A 115 -4.81 33.70 13.61
CA VAL A 115 -5.22 34.57 12.49
C VAL A 115 -6.68 34.32 12.13
N TYR A 116 -7.08 33.05 12.02
CA TYR A 116 -8.44 32.68 11.65
C TYR A 116 -9.42 32.79 12.81
N ALA A 117 -8.96 32.54 14.05
CA ALA A 117 -9.71 32.86 15.26
C ALA A 117 -10.26 34.28 15.23
N LYS A 118 -9.37 35.23 14.90
CA LYS A 118 -9.69 36.65 14.82
C LYS A 118 -10.65 36.98 13.69
N ILE A 119 -10.48 36.36 12.52
CA ILE A 119 -11.36 36.56 11.36
C ILE A 119 -12.76 36.02 11.64
N LEU A 120 -12.85 34.85 12.28
CA LEU A 120 -14.10 34.14 12.54
C LEU A 120 -14.77 34.54 13.87
N GLY A 121 -14.10 35.32 14.71
CA GLY A 121 -14.61 35.74 16.01
C GLY A 121 -14.73 34.59 17.03
N VAL A 122 -13.91 33.56 16.90
CA VAL A 122 -13.90 32.37 17.79
C VAL A 122 -12.61 32.32 18.61
N THR A 123 -12.68 31.72 19.79
CA THR A 123 -11.49 31.36 20.57
C THR A 123 -11.03 29.96 20.19
N VAL A 124 -9.76 29.80 19.83
CA VAL A 124 -9.18 28.49 19.48
C VAL A 124 -8.20 28.07 20.56
N ASP A 125 -8.48 26.93 21.18
CA ASP A 125 -7.52 26.23 22.02
C ASP A 125 -6.85 25.12 21.20
N ALA A 126 -5.53 25.17 21.06
CA ALA A 126 -4.74 24.16 20.33
C ALA A 126 -4.76 22.74 20.91
N GLY A 127 -5.52 22.48 21.98
CA GLY A 127 -5.49 21.19 22.65
C GLY A 127 -6.69 20.86 23.55
N ALA A 128 -7.79 21.60 23.47
CA ALA A 128 -9.00 21.26 24.19
C ALA A 128 -10.16 21.15 23.21
N ALA A 129 -10.68 19.93 23.05
CA ALA A 129 -11.98 19.72 22.43
C ALA A 129 -12.99 20.61 23.17
N SER A 130 -13.46 21.67 22.50
CA SER A 130 -14.49 22.51 23.08
C SER A 130 -15.76 21.68 23.27
N PRO A 131 -16.42 21.73 24.44
CA PRO A 131 -17.68 21.04 24.63
C PRO A 131 -18.73 21.62 23.67
N PRO A 132 -19.69 20.79 23.20
CA PRO A 132 -20.75 21.27 22.32
C PRO A 132 -21.51 22.43 22.98
N PRO A 133 -22.04 23.39 22.21
CA PRO A 133 -22.85 24.45 22.78
C PRO A 133 -24.07 23.85 23.47
N THR A 134 -24.18 24.09 24.77
CA THR A 134 -25.38 23.81 25.58
C THR A 134 -26.49 24.76 25.16
N GLY A 135 -27.19 24.39 24.08
CA GLY A 135 -28.46 24.99 23.70
C GLY A 135 -29.56 24.52 24.64
N GLY A 136 -29.85 25.32 25.67
CA GLY A 136 -31.09 25.23 26.43
C GLY A 136 -32.27 25.63 25.55
N GLY A 137 -33.18 24.70 25.32
CA GLY A 137 -34.41 24.92 24.57
C GLY A 137 -35.32 23.71 24.70
N ASP A 138 -36.06 23.66 25.80
CA ASP A 138 -37.18 22.72 26.01
C ASP A 138 -38.17 22.80 24.85
N SER A 139 -38.43 21.67 24.20
CA SER A 139 -39.72 21.28 23.60
C SER A 139 -39.63 19.87 23.00
N THR A 140 -40.27 18.90 23.64
CA THR A 140 -40.70 17.62 23.05
C THR A 140 -42.23 17.51 23.19
N PRO A 141 -42.94 16.55 22.55
CA PRO A 141 -42.93 15.99 21.17
C PRO A 141 -44.42 15.92 20.65
N PRO A 142 -44.95 15.04 19.73
CA PRO A 142 -44.38 13.84 19.06
C PRO A 142 -44.78 13.57 17.58
N GLY A 143 -44.21 12.51 16.97
CA GLY A 143 -44.76 11.87 15.76
C GLY A 143 -43.85 10.85 15.08
N SER A 144 -44.21 9.56 15.19
CA SER A 144 -43.43 8.36 14.83
C SER A 144 -43.39 7.92 13.35
N SER A 145 -42.30 7.20 13.05
CA SER A 145 -42.18 5.93 12.30
C SER A 145 -42.39 5.85 10.77
N GLY A 146 -41.33 5.41 10.07
CA GLY A 146 -41.38 4.72 8.78
C GLY A 146 -40.00 4.16 8.40
N GLY A 147 -39.76 2.87 8.68
CA GLY A 147 -38.53 2.17 8.31
C GLY A 147 -38.59 1.60 6.88
N ALA A 148 -37.43 1.54 6.21
CA ALA A 148 -37.22 0.81 4.95
C ALA A 148 -35.84 0.11 4.96
N PRO A 149 -35.69 -1.06 4.31
CA PRO A 149 -34.60 -2.01 4.57
C PRO A 149 -33.29 -1.67 3.86
N ALA A 150 -32.18 -2.02 4.51
CA ALA A 150 -30.81 -1.88 4.03
C ALA A 150 -30.51 -2.78 2.82
N ALA A 151 -29.89 -2.21 1.79
CA ALA A 151 -29.30 -2.91 0.64
C ALA A 151 -27.80 -3.21 0.90
N PRO A 152 -27.23 -4.28 0.30
CA PRO A 152 -25.87 -4.73 0.62
C PRO A 152 -24.78 -3.84 -0.03
N PRO A 153 -23.56 -3.77 0.56
CA PRO A 153 -22.53 -2.86 0.10
C PRO A 153 -21.86 -3.31 -1.20
N ALA A 154 -21.68 -2.37 -2.12
CA ALA A 154 -20.88 -2.52 -3.33
C ALA A 154 -19.39 -2.45 -3.00
N SER A 155 -18.61 -3.39 -3.53
CA SER A 155 -17.17 -3.51 -3.34
C SER A 155 -16.41 -2.34 -3.97
N SER A 156 -15.75 -1.51 -3.16
CA SER A 156 -14.79 -0.51 -3.62
C SER A 156 -13.45 -1.18 -3.92
N ILE A 157 -12.86 -0.83 -5.06
CA ILE A 157 -11.50 -1.23 -5.45
C ILE A 157 -10.53 -0.35 -4.65
N VAL A 158 -9.82 -0.95 -3.70
CA VAL A 158 -8.78 -0.29 -2.90
C VAL A 158 -7.46 -0.39 -3.65
N VAL A 159 -6.92 0.76 -4.07
CA VAL A 159 -5.53 0.90 -4.51
C VAL A 159 -4.70 1.25 -3.29
N SER A 160 -3.99 0.26 -2.73
CA SER A 160 -3.15 0.42 -1.56
C SER A 160 -1.79 1.00 -1.94
N ASP A 161 -1.66 2.33 -1.85
CA ASP A 161 -0.36 2.98 -1.71
C ASP A 161 -0.21 3.42 -0.25
N SER A 162 0.97 3.20 0.34
CA SER A 162 1.21 3.40 1.79
C SER A 162 1.17 4.87 2.24
N ALA A 163 0.89 5.78 1.31
CA ALA A 163 0.74 7.22 1.54
C ALA A 163 -0.73 7.71 1.48
N VAL A 164 -1.70 6.85 1.15
CA VAL A 164 -3.12 7.25 1.07
C VAL A 164 -3.82 6.89 2.37
N ILE A 165 -4.15 7.92 3.16
CA ILE A 165 -4.96 7.75 4.39
C ILE A 165 -6.38 7.36 3.97
N ASP A 166 -6.79 6.14 4.30
CA ASP A 166 -8.18 5.71 4.16
C ASP A 166 -9.02 6.34 5.30
N TYR A 167 -9.66 7.45 4.98
CA TYR A 167 -10.48 8.20 5.92
C TYR A 167 -11.73 7.43 6.37
N ALA A 168 -12.25 6.50 5.56
CA ALA A 168 -13.37 5.65 5.97
C ALA A 168 -12.89 4.66 7.04
N GLN A 169 -11.73 4.05 6.83
CA GLN A 169 -11.12 3.16 7.84
C GLN A 169 -10.79 3.92 9.15
N ARG A 170 -10.31 5.16 9.07
CA ARG A 170 -10.01 5.98 10.26
C ARG A 170 -11.28 6.34 11.04
N ASN A 171 -12.35 6.70 10.35
CA ASN A 171 -13.65 6.98 10.98
C ASN A 171 -14.24 5.72 11.63
N ASP A 172 -14.17 4.58 10.94
CA ASP A 172 -14.63 3.30 11.48
C ASP A 172 -13.82 2.88 12.71
N GLN A 173 -12.50 3.10 12.71
CA GLN A 173 -11.63 2.85 13.86
C GLN A 173 -11.93 3.76 15.06
N GLN A 174 -12.27 5.03 14.81
CA GLN A 174 -12.66 5.96 15.88
C GLN A 174 -14.03 5.63 16.49
N GLN A 175 -14.96 5.09 15.72
CA GLN A 175 -16.33 4.84 16.18
C GLN A 175 -16.57 3.43 16.74
N SER A 176 -15.87 2.39 16.24
CA SER A 176 -16.26 1.00 16.51
C SER A 176 -15.53 0.32 17.67
N GLY A 177 -14.35 0.80 18.10
CA GLY A 177 -13.57 0.22 19.23
C GLY A 177 -13.21 -1.27 19.08
N LEU A 178 -13.52 -1.87 17.93
CA LEU A 178 -13.35 -3.28 17.63
C LEU A 178 -12.19 -3.43 16.63
N PRO A 179 -11.32 -4.44 16.78
CA PRO A 179 -10.26 -4.69 15.82
C PRO A 179 -10.88 -5.06 14.47
N ASN A 180 -10.76 -4.18 13.47
CA ASN A 180 -11.29 -4.45 12.15
C ASN A 180 -10.39 -5.48 11.45
N ILE A 181 -10.94 -6.63 11.12
CA ILE A 181 -10.28 -7.55 10.18
C ILE A 181 -10.58 -7.01 8.79
N ASN A 182 -9.56 -6.47 8.13
CA ASN A 182 -9.66 -6.05 6.74
C ASN A 182 -9.92 -7.29 5.87
N TRP A 183 -11.13 -7.42 5.34
CA TRP A 183 -11.49 -8.54 4.47
C TRP A 183 -10.65 -8.60 3.20
N GLY A 184 -10.10 -7.47 2.74
CA GLY A 184 -9.10 -7.42 1.67
C GLY A 184 -7.85 -8.18 2.05
N ASP A 185 -7.30 -7.94 3.24
CA ASP A 185 -6.12 -8.68 3.73
C ASP A 185 -6.44 -10.16 3.92
N ALA A 186 -7.63 -10.51 4.41
CA ALA A 186 -8.06 -11.90 4.53
C ALA A 186 -8.13 -12.61 3.16
N ILE A 187 -8.62 -11.93 2.12
CA ILE A 187 -8.64 -12.45 0.74
C ILE A 187 -7.22 -12.60 0.19
N VAL A 188 -6.35 -11.62 0.40
CA VAL A 188 -4.95 -11.69 -0.02
C VAL A 188 -4.23 -12.85 0.66
N VAL A 189 -4.40 -13.02 1.97
CA VAL A 189 -3.85 -14.16 2.72
C VAL A 189 -4.40 -15.49 2.16
N ALA A 190 -5.70 -15.57 1.88
CA ALA A 190 -6.29 -16.76 1.27
C ALA A 190 -5.71 -17.07 -0.12
N LEU A 191 -5.50 -16.05 -0.96
CA LEU A 191 -4.87 -16.19 -2.27
C LEU A 191 -3.41 -16.63 -2.18
N ILE A 192 -2.64 -16.06 -1.24
CA ILE A 192 -1.25 -16.47 -0.99
C ILE A 192 -1.21 -17.94 -0.57
N VAL A 193 -2.07 -18.35 0.37
CA VAL A 193 -2.17 -19.75 0.81
C VAL A 193 -2.56 -20.66 -0.36
N ALA A 194 -3.50 -20.25 -1.21
CA ALA A 194 -3.91 -21.00 -2.39
C ALA A 194 -2.79 -21.15 -3.42
N VAL A 195 -1.98 -20.11 -3.64
CA VAL A 195 -0.81 -20.15 -4.54
C VAL A 195 0.29 -21.04 -3.97
N ILE A 196 0.57 -20.95 -2.67
CA ILE A 196 1.60 -21.79 -2.03
C ILE A 196 1.16 -23.25 -2.04
N ALA A 197 -0.08 -23.55 -1.64
CA ALA A 197 -0.60 -24.90 -1.62
C ALA A 197 -0.76 -25.47 -3.04
N GLY A 198 -1.37 -24.72 -3.95
CA GLY A 198 -1.62 -25.13 -5.32
C GLY A 198 -0.36 -25.20 -6.18
N GLY A 199 0.45 -24.14 -6.16
CA GLY A 199 1.73 -24.07 -6.85
C GLY A 199 2.76 -25.06 -6.29
N GLY A 200 2.86 -25.16 -4.96
CA GLY A 200 3.75 -26.11 -4.29
C GLY A 200 3.37 -27.56 -4.57
N ALA A 201 2.08 -27.91 -4.48
CA ALA A 201 1.60 -29.26 -4.82
C ALA A 201 1.81 -29.59 -6.30
N PHE A 202 1.59 -28.62 -7.20
CA PHE A 202 1.83 -28.78 -8.63
C PHE A 202 3.30 -29.03 -8.95
N VAL A 203 4.22 -28.25 -8.36
CA VAL A 203 5.67 -28.45 -8.53
C VAL A 203 6.09 -29.81 -8.00
N TYR A 204 5.66 -30.17 -6.79
CA TYR A 204 5.98 -31.47 -6.19
C TYR A 204 5.48 -32.65 -7.05
N TRP A 205 4.24 -32.57 -7.55
CA TRP A 205 3.67 -33.62 -8.40
C TRP A 205 4.38 -33.71 -9.75
N ASN A 206 4.67 -32.57 -10.39
CA ASN A 206 5.38 -32.52 -11.66
C ASN A 206 6.81 -33.06 -11.53
N GLU A 207 7.51 -32.70 -10.44
CA GLU A 207 8.85 -33.18 -10.17
C GLU A 207 8.87 -34.69 -9.89
N ARG A 208 7.91 -35.20 -9.11
CA ARG A 208 7.75 -36.64 -8.87
C ARG A 208 7.44 -37.40 -10.17
N ARG A 209 6.63 -36.82 -11.06
CA ARG A 209 6.30 -37.43 -12.36
C ARG A 209 7.49 -37.44 -13.32
N ARG A 210 8.30 -36.38 -13.32
CA ARG A 210 9.52 -36.26 -14.15
C ARG A 210 10.68 -37.12 -13.67
N ARG A 211 10.82 -37.31 -12.35
CA ARG A 211 11.88 -38.15 -11.78
C ARG A 211 11.72 -39.64 -12.12
N GLY A 212 10.55 -40.07 -12.62
CA GLY A 212 10.27 -41.48 -12.90
C GLY A 212 10.44 -42.37 -11.65
N PRO A 213 10.19 -43.68 -11.73
CA PRO A 213 10.74 -44.59 -10.73
C PRO A 213 12.26 -44.46 -10.80
N GLN A 214 12.88 -43.97 -9.72
CA GLN A 214 14.33 -43.95 -9.58
C GLN A 214 14.84 -45.35 -9.90
N ALA A 215 15.51 -45.50 -11.04
CA ALA A 215 16.46 -46.59 -11.19
C ALA A 215 17.38 -46.50 -9.98
N ALA A 216 17.52 -47.62 -9.26
CA ALA A 216 18.40 -47.71 -8.10
C ALA A 216 19.73 -47.01 -8.42
N PRO A 217 20.31 -46.25 -7.47
CA PRO A 217 21.54 -45.51 -7.72
C PRO A 217 22.61 -46.51 -8.15
N THR A 218 22.85 -46.61 -9.45
CA THR A 218 24.12 -47.09 -9.94
C THR A 218 25.12 -46.08 -9.41
N ALA A 219 25.97 -46.54 -8.51
CA ALA A 219 27.07 -45.79 -7.96
C ALA A 219 27.94 -45.28 -9.12
N ALA A 220 27.57 -44.14 -9.68
CA ALA A 220 28.46 -43.31 -10.45
C ALA A 220 29.41 -42.70 -9.42
N THR A 221 30.44 -43.48 -9.12
CA THR A 221 31.68 -42.99 -8.54
C THR A 221 32.17 -41.88 -9.46
N SER A 222 31.80 -40.63 -9.16
CA SER A 222 32.53 -39.47 -9.67
C SER A 222 33.96 -39.65 -9.18
N GLY A 223 34.83 -40.13 -10.07
CA GLY A 223 36.26 -40.34 -9.85
C GLY A 223 37.02 -39.02 -9.69
N ALA A 224 36.45 -38.05 -8.99
CA ALA A 224 37.20 -36.93 -8.45
C ALA A 224 37.96 -37.45 -7.24
N THR A 225 39.11 -38.04 -7.51
CA THR A 225 40.14 -38.31 -6.50
C THR A 225 40.31 -37.03 -5.68
N PRO A 226 40.22 -37.06 -4.34
CA PRO A 226 40.50 -35.88 -3.54
C PRO A 226 41.90 -35.41 -3.89
N ALA A 227 42.00 -34.25 -4.55
CA ALA A 227 43.27 -33.65 -4.90
C ALA A 227 44.09 -33.55 -3.61
N ARG A 228 45.31 -34.08 -3.64
CA ARG A 228 46.20 -34.03 -2.50
C ARG A 228 46.55 -32.56 -2.26
N LEU A 229 46.67 -32.15 -0.99
CA LEU A 229 46.93 -30.73 -0.67
C LEU A 229 48.22 -30.22 -1.36
N GLU A 230 49.13 -31.15 -1.64
CA GLU A 230 50.41 -30.96 -2.31
C GLU A 230 50.27 -30.57 -3.80
N ASP A 231 49.11 -30.79 -4.41
CA ASP A 231 48.85 -30.49 -5.82
C ASP A 231 48.42 -29.03 -6.06
N TYR A 232 48.21 -28.24 -4.99
CA TYR A 232 47.81 -26.84 -5.11
C TYR A 232 49.02 -25.90 -5.20
N PRO A 233 48.94 -24.81 -5.98
CA PRO A 233 49.99 -23.80 -6.05
C PRO A 233 50.32 -23.23 -4.66
N PRO A 234 51.60 -22.89 -4.39
CA PRO A 234 52.02 -22.38 -3.08
C PRO A 234 51.28 -21.09 -2.68
N GLU A 235 50.82 -20.30 -3.65
CA GLU A 235 50.02 -19.11 -3.43
C GLU A 235 48.64 -19.44 -2.83
N VAL A 236 47.99 -20.50 -3.31
CA VAL A 236 46.69 -20.96 -2.78
C VAL A 236 46.87 -21.47 -1.35
N LEU A 237 47.97 -22.19 -1.10
CA LEU A 237 48.29 -22.67 0.24
C LEU A 237 48.56 -21.53 1.22
N ALA A 238 49.19 -20.44 0.77
CA ALA A 238 49.40 -19.24 1.58
C ALA A 238 48.10 -18.49 1.94
N MET A 239 47.02 -18.68 1.17
CA MET A 239 45.71 -18.06 1.45
C MET A 239 44.88 -18.83 2.47
N LEU A 240 45.12 -20.14 2.68
CA LEU A 240 44.35 -20.98 3.61
C LEU A 240 44.23 -20.40 5.03
N PRO A 241 45.31 -19.89 5.68
CA PRO A 241 45.20 -19.28 7.00
C PRO A 241 44.37 -17.99 7.02
N LEU A 242 44.31 -17.25 5.91
CA LEU A 242 43.49 -16.06 5.79
C LEU A 242 42.02 -16.44 5.63
N LEU A 243 41.73 -17.48 4.84
CA LEU A 243 40.39 -18.06 4.68
C LEU A 243 39.82 -18.55 6.01
N ALA A 244 40.65 -19.20 6.84
CA ALA A 244 40.25 -19.68 8.15
C ALA A 244 39.86 -18.55 9.15
N LYS A 245 40.29 -17.31 8.90
CA LYS A 245 39.94 -16.15 9.74
C LYS A 245 38.62 -15.49 9.33
N LEU A 246 38.04 -15.85 8.18
CA LEU A 246 36.73 -15.33 7.78
C LEU A 246 35.61 -15.92 8.65
N ASN A 247 34.59 -15.12 8.91
CA ASN A 247 33.38 -15.60 9.57
C ASN A 247 32.56 -16.52 8.62
N PRO A 248 31.58 -17.30 9.14
CA PRO A 248 30.82 -18.25 8.33
C PRO A 248 30.09 -17.60 7.14
N VAL A 249 29.59 -16.37 7.33
CA VAL A 249 28.91 -15.60 6.29
C VAL A 249 29.87 -15.24 5.15
N GLY A 250 31.08 -14.80 5.48
CA GLY A 250 32.14 -14.46 4.51
C GLY A 250 32.64 -15.68 3.74
N LEU A 251 32.80 -16.83 4.41
CA LEU A 251 33.14 -18.09 3.74
C LEU A 251 32.07 -18.53 2.75
N HIS A 252 30.79 -18.40 3.11
CA HIS A 252 29.70 -18.77 2.21
C HIS A 252 29.60 -17.81 1.02
N ALA A 253 29.78 -16.50 1.25
CA ALA A 253 29.83 -15.51 0.18
C ALA A 253 31.01 -15.75 -0.78
N LEU A 254 32.19 -16.06 -0.24
CA LEU A 254 33.36 -16.38 -1.07
C LEU A 254 33.15 -17.67 -1.86
N ARG A 255 32.58 -18.71 -1.27
CA ARG A 255 32.22 -19.94 -1.99
C ARG A 255 31.29 -19.66 -3.16
N ARG A 256 30.22 -18.90 -2.92
CA ARG A 256 29.26 -18.52 -3.95
C ARG A 256 29.90 -17.67 -5.05
N LEU A 257 30.84 -16.81 -4.71
CA LEU A 257 31.61 -16.02 -5.67
C LEU A 257 32.49 -16.94 -6.54
N LEU A 258 33.20 -17.89 -5.92
CA LEU A 258 34.10 -18.83 -6.60
C LEU A 258 33.38 -19.94 -7.41
N ASP A 259 32.08 -20.13 -7.23
CA ASP A 259 31.28 -21.06 -8.06
C ASP A 259 31.30 -20.67 -9.56
N ASN A 260 31.59 -19.40 -9.88
CA ASN A 260 31.85 -18.95 -11.25
C ASN A 260 33.22 -18.23 -11.32
N PRO A 261 34.29 -18.93 -11.74
CA PRO A 261 35.66 -18.41 -11.64
C PRO A 261 35.91 -17.18 -12.52
N ASP A 262 35.28 -17.11 -13.70
CA ASP A 262 35.46 -15.99 -14.62
C ASP A 262 34.88 -14.68 -14.04
N SER A 263 33.65 -14.75 -13.52
CA SER A 263 33.02 -13.61 -12.84
C SER A 263 33.74 -13.24 -11.54
N ALA A 264 34.24 -14.24 -10.81
CA ALA A 264 35.03 -14.00 -9.59
C ALA A 264 36.32 -13.23 -9.89
N ALA A 265 37.03 -13.61 -10.94
CA ALA A 265 38.28 -12.97 -11.34
C ALA A 265 38.05 -11.50 -11.72
N GLU A 266 37.01 -11.20 -12.51
CA GLU A 266 36.65 -9.84 -12.90
C GLU A 266 36.26 -8.96 -11.69
N LEU A 267 35.45 -9.52 -10.77
CA LEU A 267 35.04 -8.81 -9.56
C LEU A 267 36.21 -8.54 -8.61
N LEU A 268 37.09 -9.53 -8.38
CA LEU A 268 38.27 -9.34 -7.53
C LEU A 268 39.25 -8.34 -8.16
N HIS A 269 39.39 -8.36 -9.49
CA HIS A 269 40.21 -7.39 -10.22
C HIS A 269 39.64 -5.97 -10.11
N SER A 270 38.34 -5.78 -10.28
CA SER A 270 37.70 -4.46 -10.11
C SER A 270 37.80 -3.96 -8.66
N LEU A 271 37.58 -4.83 -7.67
CA LEU A 271 37.74 -4.50 -6.25
C LEU A 271 39.18 -4.13 -5.89
N SER A 272 40.18 -4.75 -6.52
CA SER A 272 41.59 -4.42 -6.27
C SER A 272 41.96 -2.99 -6.67
N ARG A 273 41.19 -2.37 -7.57
CA ARG A 273 41.38 -0.98 -8.02
C ARG A 273 40.60 0.04 -7.22
N LEU A 274 39.68 -0.41 -6.35
CA LEU A 274 38.89 0.46 -5.50
C LEU A 274 39.75 0.98 -4.34
N ASP A 275 39.79 2.30 -4.17
CA ASP A 275 40.50 2.95 -3.07
C ASP A 275 39.86 2.51 -1.72
N PRO A 276 40.63 1.90 -0.80
CA PRO A 276 40.13 1.53 0.52
C PRO A 276 39.50 2.70 1.30
N GLU A 277 39.99 3.92 1.10
CA GLU A 277 39.43 5.12 1.73
C GLU A 277 38.05 5.47 1.18
N LEU A 278 37.81 5.24 -0.11
CA LEU A 278 36.49 5.42 -0.70
C LEU A 278 35.47 4.46 -0.07
N VAL A 279 35.86 3.19 0.13
CA VAL A 279 35.00 2.20 0.78
C VAL A 279 34.69 2.59 2.23
N ARG A 280 35.68 3.12 2.97
CA ARG A 280 35.47 3.64 4.34
C ARG A 280 34.52 4.83 4.35
N ARG A 281 34.69 5.80 3.45
CA ARG A 281 33.80 6.96 3.32
C ARG A 281 32.37 6.54 2.99
N ILE A 282 32.17 5.63 2.04
CA ILE A 282 30.84 5.13 1.68
C ILE A 282 30.18 4.40 2.86
N ARG A 283 30.94 3.63 3.65
CA ARG A 283 30.42 2.98 4.85
C ARG A 283 30.09 3.96 5.97
N ALA A 284 30.79 5.09 6.03
CA ALA A 284 30.56 6.15 7.01
C ALA A 284 29.35 7.04 6.66
N LEU A 285 28.87 7.01 5.41
CA LEU A 285 27.64 7.69 5.02
C LEU A 285 26.44 7.10 5.75
N ASP A 286 25.50 7.97 6.11
CA ASP A 286 24.23 7.59 6.69
C ASP A 286 23.39 6.76 5.69
N ARG A 287 22.26 6.21 6.17
CA ARG A 287 21.41 5.34 5.36
C ARG A 287 20.81 6.05 4.15
N ASP A 288 20.44 7.32 4.29
CA ASP A 288 19.73 8.07 3.27
C ASP A 288 20.71 8.52 2.18
N SER A 289 21.91 8.97 2.57
CA SER A 289 22.99 9.27 1.62
C SER A 289 23.43 8.04 0.81
N ARG A 290 23.45 6.85 1.41
CA ARG A 290 23.74 5.60 0.68
C ARG A 290 22.60 5.21 -0.24
N ALA A 291 21.35 5.41 0.15
CA ALA A 291 20.19 5.13 -0.69
C ALA A 291 20.19 6.05 -1.93
N LEU A 292 20.50 7.34 -1.76
CA LEU A 292 20.68 8.29 -2.85
C LEU A 292 21.81 7.89 -3.80
N LEU A 293 22.97 7.50 -3.28
CA LEU A 293 24.09 7.03 -4.11
C LEU A 293 23.74 5.76 -4.89
N MET A 294 23.02 4.81 -4.29
CA MET A 294 22.58 3.59 -4.98
C MET A 294 21.51 3.91 -6.04
N GLY A 295 20.66 4.90 -5.81
CA GLY A 295 19.72 5.39 -6.82
C GLY A 295 20.41 6.03 -8.02
N LEU A 296 21.47 6.81 -7.80
CA LEU A 296 22.25 7.46 -8.86
C LEU A 296 23.14 6.51 -9.66
N ALA A 297 23.55 5.38 -9.07
CA ALA A 297 24.38 4.37 -9.73
C ALA A 297 23.57 3.28 -10.44
N GLY A 298 22.24 3.31 -10.33
CA GLY A 298 21.31 2.32 -10.88
C GLY A 298 20.73 2.64 -12.25
N ASP A 299 21.09 3.78 -12.85
CA ASP A 299 20.78 4.19 -14.24
C ASP A 299 22.00 3.99 -15.17
#